data_AF-A0A7W3TXY0-F1
#
_entry.id   AF-A0A7W3TXY0-F1
#
_cell.length_a   1.000
_cell.length_b   1.000
_cell.length_c   1.000
_cell.angle_alpha   90.00
_cell.angle_beta   90.00
_cell.angle_gamma   90.00
#
_symmetry.space_group_name_H-M   'P 1'
#
loop_
_entity.id
_entity.type
_entity.pdbx_description
1 polymer ?
#
loop_
_entity_poly.entity_id
_entity_poly.type
_entity_poly.pdbx_seq_one_letter_code
_entity_poly.pdbx_strand_id
1 'polypeptide(L)' 'EIAMMTADILSKRNEPKINPDWRKLQKEIGDYCMNTRKQGQGITTIQNAIYNPIKLILDLRRVNDMTAEQVPVARKIFEF' A
#
# COMPACT_ATOMS: atom_id res chain seq x y z
N GLU A 1 3.69 -5.13 37.20
CA GLU A 1 4.29 -5.65 35.95
C GLU A 1 3.27 -6.10 34.90
N ILE A 2 2.29 -6.96 35.24
CA ILE A 2 1.33 -7.51 34.26
C ILE A 2 0.55 -6.43 33.48
N ALA A 3 0.15 -5.34 34.13
CA ALA A 3 -0.60 -4.24 33.51
C ALA A 3 0.19 -3.47 32.43
N MET A 4 1.53 -3.38 32.56
CA MET A 4 2.36 -2.73 31.54
C MET A 4 2.55 -3.64 30.33
N MET A 5 2.72 -4.95 30.56
CA MET A 5 2.81 -5.94 29.48
C MET A 5 1.52 -6.01 28.65
N THR A 6 0.34 -5.97 29.28
CA THR A 6 -0.94 -5.96 28.54
C THR A 6 -1.15 -4.67 27.75
N ALA A 7 -0.76 -3.51 28.29
CA ALA A 7 -0.82 -2.24 27.56
C ALA A 7 0.09 -2.25 26.32
N ASP A 8 1.30 -2.80 26.44
CA ASP A 8 2.28 -2.86 25.36
C ASP A 8 1.92 -3.87 24.25
N ILE A 9 1.20 -4.94 24.61
CA ILE A 9 0.63 -5.89 23.63
C ILE A 9 -0.55 -5.27 22.88
N LEU A 10 -1.41 -4.52 23.59
CA LEU A 10 -2.57 -3.86 22.97
C LEU A 10 -2.15 -2.70 22.06
N SER A 11 -1.12 -1.92 22.43
CA SER A 11 -0.58 -0.85 21.59
C SER A 11 -0.01 -1.40 20.29
N LYS A 12 0.83 -2.45 20.34
CA LYS A 12 1.40 -3.13 19.17
C LYS A 12 0.35 -3.79 18.28
N ARG A 13 -0.77 -4.24 18.85
CA ARG A 13 -1.90 -4.79 18.08
C ARG A 13 -2.72 -3.70 17.36
N ASN A 14 -2.74 -2.49 17.91
CA ASN A 14 -3.49 -1.35 17.37
C ASN A 14 -2.66 -0.52 16.38
N GLU A 15 -1.37 -0.79 16.22
CA GLU A 15 -0.60 -0.22 15.13
C GLU A 15 -1.23 -0.61 13.78
N PRO A 16 -1.45 0.36 12.88
CA PRO A 16 -1.95 0.06 11.55
C PRO A 16 -1.01 -0.94 10.87
N LYS A 17 -1.52 -2.16 10.59
CA LYS A 17 -0.79 -3.18 9.82
C LYS A 17 -0.31 -2.68 8.45
N ILE A 18 -0.88 -1.57 8.00
CA ILE A 18 -0.61 -0.92 6.72
C ILE A 18 -0.39 0.56 7.04
N ASN A 19 0.71 1.10 6.52
CA ASN A 19 1.02 2.52 6.60
C ASN A 19 -0.18 3.37 6.12
N PRO A 20 -0.63 4.40 6.88
CA PRO A 20 -1.77 5.22 6.51
C PRO A 20 -1.64 5.96 5.16
N ASP A 21 -0.45 6.47 4.85
CA ASP A 21 -0.16 7.16 3.58
C ASP A 21 -0.18 6.19 2.41
N TRP A 22 0.37 4.99 2.61
CA TRP A 22 0.25 3.90 1.63
C TRP A 22 -1.21 3.52 1.40
N ARG A 23 -2.01 3.39 2.48
CA ARG A 23 -3.44 3.10 2.37
C ARG A 23 -4.20 4.16 1.57
N LYS A 24 -3.84 5.44 1.73
CA LYS A 24 -4.40 6.54 0.94
C LYS A 24 -4.05 6.37 -0.55
N LEU A 25 -2.78 6.13 -0.86
CA LEU A 25 -2.33 5.90 -2.24
C LEU A 25 -2.97 4.64 -2.85
N GLN A 26 -3.13 3.55 -2.09
CA GLN A 26 -3.84 2.35 -2.55
C GLN A 26 -5.27 2.63 -2.96
N LYS A 27 -5.97 3.50 -2.22
CA LYS A 27 -7.33 3.92 -2.58
C LYS A 27 -7.33 4.65 -3.91
N GLU A 28 -6.42 5.62 -4.09
CA GLU A 28 -6.27 6.38 -5.34
C GLU A 28 -5.98 5.46 -6.54
N ILE A 29 -5.07 4.50 -6.38
CA ILE A 29 -4.77 3.48 -7.40
C ILE A 29 -6.00 2.61 -7.69
N GLY A 30 -6.74 2.22 -6.65
CA GLY A 30 -7.98 1.44 -6.80
C GLY A 30 -9.04 2.19 -7.60
N ASP A 31 -9.26 3.46 -7.28
CA ASP A 31 -10.20 4.33 -7.98
C ASP A 31 -9.78 4.50 -9.46
N TYR A 32 -8.48 4.70 -9.73
CA TYR A 32 -7.94 4.71 -11.09
C TYR A 32 -8.23 3.39 -11.83
N CYS A 33 -7.92 2.24 -11.23
CA CYS A 33 -8.16 0.94 -11.86
C CYS A 33 -9.64 0.72 -12.19
N MET A 34 -10.55 1.12 -11.29
CA MET A 34 -11.99 1.01 -11.51
C MET A 34 -12.47 1.90 -12.66
N ASN A 35 -11.93 3.11 -12.77
CA ASN A 35 -12.26 4.04 -13.86
C ASN A 35 -11.73 3.54 -15.21
N THR A 36 -10.51 2.98 -15.23
CA THR A 36 -9.85 2.47 -16.44
C THR A 36 -10.46 1.15 -16.94
N ARG A 37 -11.02 0.32 -16.06
CA ARG A 37 -11.68 -0.96 -16.39
C ARG A 37 -12.76 -0.82 -17.47
N LYS A 38 -13.35 0.36 -17.66
CA LYS A 38 -14.34 0.62 -18.72
C LYS A 38 -13.82 0.29 -20.14
N GLN A 39 -12.51 0.12 -20.30
CA GLN A 39 -11.86 -0.28 -21.56
C GLN A 39 -11.68 -1.81 -21.75
N GLY A 40 -12.28 -2.64 -20.90
CA GLY A 40 -12.34 -4.10 -21.09
C GLY A 40 -11.16 -4.89 -20.51
N GLN A 41 -10.13 -4.24 -19.95
CA GLN A 41 -9.09 -4.96 -19.20
C GLN A 41 -9.58 -5.36 -17.80
N GLY A 42 -9.10 -6.51 -17.30
CA GLY A 42 -9.35 -6.93 -15.91
C GLY A 42 -8.69 -5.99 -14.91
N ILE A 43 -9.40 -5.65 -13.83
CA ILE A 43 -8.91 -4.77 -12.74
C ILE A 43 -7.56 -5.25 -12.23
N THR A 44 -7.42 -6.57 -12.01
CA THR A 44 -6.18 -7.18 -11.52
C THR A 44 -5.00 -6.92 -12.44
N THR A 45 -5.21 -6.92 -13.77
CA THR A 45 -4.16 -6.64 -14.75
C THR A 45 -3.67 -5.21 -14.63
N ILE A 46 -4.59 -4.24 -14.56
CA ILE A 46 -4.26 -2.80 -14.41
C ILE A 46 -3.53 -2.57 -13.08
N GLN A 47 -4.04 -3.16 -12.01
CA GLN A 47 -3.43 -3.03 -10.68
C GLN A 47 -2.03 -3.65 -10.65
N ASN A 48 -1.81 -4.80 -11.30
CA ASN A 48 -0.49 -5.42 -11.42
C ASN A 48 0.49 -4.58 -12.23
N ALA A 49 0.03 -3.89 -13.28
CA ALA A 49 0.86 -2.98 -14.07
C ALA A 49 1.39 -1.80 -13.25
N ILE A 50 0.72 -1.44 -12.14
CA ILE A 50 1.14 -0.38 -11.22
C ILE A 50 1.96 -0.96 -10.05
N TYR A 51 1.45 -2.02 -9.40
CA TYR A 51 2.09 -2.58 -8.21
C TYR A 51 3.39 -3.32 -8.50
N ASN A 52 3.57 -3.92 -9.68
CA ASN A 52 4.81 -4.62 -10.00
C ASN A 52 6.02 -3.67 -10.14
N PRO A 53 5.93 -2.56 -10.89
CA PRO A 53 6.99 -1.54 -10.91
C PRO A 53 7.31 -0.98 -9.51
N ILE A 54 6.28 -0.66 -8.71
CA ILE A 54 6.46 -0.16 -7.34
C ILE A 54 7.26 -1.17 -6.49
N LYS A 55 6.87 -2.46 -6.52
CA LYS A 55 7.59 -3.50 -5.78
C LYS A 55 9.04 -3.64 -6.26
N LEU A 56 9.27 -3.62 -7.57
CA LEU A 56 10.59 -3.79 -8.15
C LEU A 56 11.53 -2.64 -7.76
N ILE A 57 11.06 -1.40 -7.88
CA ILE A 57 11.89 -0.20 -7.62
C ILE A 57 12.17 -0.04 -6.12
N LEU A 58 11.23 -0.41 -5.26
CA LEU A 58 11.35 -0.28 -3.81
C LEU A 58 11.88 -1.53 -3.10
N ASP A 59 12.24 -2.57 -3.86
CA ASP A 59 12.67 -3.88 -3.36
C ASP A 59 11.70 -4.47 -2.32
N LEU A 60 10.40 -4.47 -2.64
CA LEU A 60 9.35 -4.96 -1.74
C LEU A 60 8.89 -6.36 -2.13
N ARG A 61 8.93 -7.30 -1.18
CA ARG A 61 8.31 -8.63 -1.34
C ARG A 61 6.79 -8.54 -1.46
N ARG A 62 6.15 -7.73 -0.60
CA ARG A 62 4.72 -7.38 -0.69
C ARG A 62 4.58 -5.88 -0.66
N VAL A 63 3.67 -5.36 -1.47
CA VAL A 63 3.45 -3.91 -1.56
C VAL A 63 2.94 -3.31 -0.23
N ASN A 64 2.33 -4.13 0.63
CA ASN A 64 1.87 -3.72 1.96
C ASN A 64 2.99 -3.62 3.01
N ASP A 65 4.19 -4.12 2.70
CA ASP A 65 5.37 -3.99 3.57
C ASP A 65 6.03 -2.61 3.39
N MET A 66 5.39 -1.70 2.65
CA MET A 66 5.87 -0.36 2.34
C MET A 66 5.93 0.53 3.58
N THR A 67 7.07 1.18 3.76
CA THR A 67 7.32 2.16 4.84
C THR A 67 6.84 3.56 4.44
N ALA A 68 6.71 4.46 5.42
CA ALA A 68 6.27 5.85 5.18
C ALA A 68 7.18 6.60 4.20
N GLU A 69 8.50 6.38 4.33
CA GLU A 69 9.52 7.04 3.51
C GLU A 69 9.50 6.59 2.05
N GLN A 70 8.99 5.40 1.78
CA GLN A 70 8.88 4.84 0.44
C GLN A 70 7.61 5.31 -0.31
N VAL A 71 6.58 5.76 0.41
CA VAL A 71 5.31 6.20 -0.20
C VAL A 71 5.49 7.35 -1.22
N PRO A 72 6.31 8.39 -0.97
CA PRO A 72 6.56 9.44 -1.95
C PRO A 72 7.16 8.91 -3.27
N VAL A 73 7.99 7.87 -3.21
CA VAL A 73 8.56 7.24 -4.41
C VAL A 73 7.50 6.40 -5.14
N ALA A 74 6.70 5.63 -4.40
CA ALA A 74 5.56 4.90 -4.98
C ALA A 74 4.57 5.83 -5.70
N ARG A 75 4.30 7.01 -5.14
CA ARG A 75 3.48 8.05 -5.77
C ARG A 75 4.06 8.52 -7.09
N LYS A 76 5.36 8.83 -7.13
CA LYS A 76 6.05 9.24 -8.37
C LYS A 76 5.95 8.17 -9.45
N ILE A 77 6.04 6.89 -9.09
CA ILE A 77 5.91 5.77 -10.04
C ILE A 77 4.48 5.68 -10.60
N PHE A 78 3.46 5.97 -9.78
CA PHE A 78 2.07 5.94 -10.21
C PHE A 78 1.67 7.14 -11.08
N GLU A 79 2.25 8.32 -10.82
CA GLU A 79 1.93 9.56 -11.53
C GLU A 79 2.71 9.77 -12.84
N PHE A 80 3.66 8.89 -13.16
CA PHE A 80 4.48 8.93 -14.38
C PHE A 80 3.89 8.02 -15.48
#